data_AF-A0A4V4HEX8-F1
#
_entry.id   AF-A0A4V4HEX8-F1
#
_cell.length_a   1.000
_cell.length_b   1.000
_cell.length_c   1.000
_cell.angle_alpha   90.00
_cell.angle_beta   90.00
_cell.angle_gamma   90.00
#
_symmetry.space_group_name_H-M   'P 1'
#
loop_
_entity.id
_entity.type
_entity.pdbx_description
1 polymer ?
#
loop_
_entity_poly.entity_id
_entity_poly.type
_entity_poly.pdbx_seq_one_letter_code
_entity_poly.pdbx_strand_id
1 'polypeptide(L)'
;LNVEQERAFRIVASYALERKEAPLRMYLGGAGGTGKSHVIHAIKNFFDHRNETRRFRLASYTGVAASNISGMTLHAALCIGQ
;
A
#
# COMPACT_ATOMS: atom_id res chain seq x y z
N LEU A 1 -13.59 -0.99 6.19
CA LEU A 1 -12.54 -1.84 6.80
C LEU A 1 -13.16 -2.58 7.98
N ASN A 2 -12.91 -3.89 8.12
CA ASN A 2 -13.20 -4.60 9.39
C ASN A 2 -12.12 -4.29 10.45
N VAL A 3 -12.28 -4.82 11.68
CA VAL A 3 -11.38 -4.52 12.81
C VAL A 3 -9.89 -4.76 12.48
N GLU A 4 -9.55 -5.90 11.87
CA GLU A 4 -8.17 -6.22 11.54
C GLU A 4 -7.62 -5.39 10.37
N GLN A 5 -8.45 -5.13 9.36
CA GLN A 5 -8.11 -4.25 8.25
C GLN A 5 -7.90 -2.80 8.72
N GLU A 6 -8.74 -2.34 9.64
CA GLU A 6 -8.63 -1.02 10.25
C GLU A 6 -7.38 -0.91 11.11
N ARG A 7 -7.05 -1.95 11.89
CA ARG A 7 -5.80 -2.00 12.65
C ARG A 7 -4.59 -1.87 11.72
N ALA A 8 -4.56 -2.61 10.62
CA ALA A 8 -3.50 -2.51 9.62
C ALA A 8 -3.40 -1.10 9.01
N PHE A 9 -4.55 -0.51 8.65
CA PHE A 9 -4.62 0.85 8.15
C PHE A 9 -4.07 1.87 9.16
N ARG A 10 -4.49 1.80 10.42
CA ARG A 10 -4.07 2.74 11.47
C ARG A 10 -2.56 2.70 11.68
N ILE A 11 -1.95 1.51 11.68
CA ILE A 11 -0.48 1.37 11.81
C ILE A 11 0.23 2.16 10.71
N VAL A 12 -0.19 2.00 9.44
CA VAL A 12 0.40 2.71 8.31
C VAL A 12 0.14 4.21 8.37
N ALA A 13 -1.10 4.62 8.67
CA ALA A 13 -1.50 6.02 8.72
C ALA A 13 -0.74 6.78 9.82
N SER A 14 -0.63 6.23 11.02
CA SER A 14 0.15 6.82 12.13
C SER A 14 1.62 6.99 11.73
N TYR A 15 2.22 5.98 11.11
CA TYR A 15 3.61 6.04 10.66
C TYR A 15 3.85 7.09 9.56
N ALA A 16 2.86 7.30 8.69
CA ALA A 16 2.96 8.30 7.62
C ALA A 16 2.92 9.76 8.14
N LEU A 17 2.33 9.95 9.33
CA LEU A 17 2.20 11.24 10.01
C LEU A 17 3.38 11.55 10.95
N GLU A 18 3.99 10.51 11.52
CA GLU A 18 5.10 10.64 12.46
C GLU A 18 6.47 10.63 11.74
N ARG A 19 7.40 11.49 12.17
CA ARG A 19 8.80 11.39 11.73
C ARG A 19 9.53 10.35 12.59
N LYS A 20 9.57 9.11 12.11
CA LYS A 20 10.33 8.02 12.73
C LYS A 20 11.67 7.82 12.04
N GLU A 21 12.69 7.49 12.83
CA GLU A 21 14.04 7.24 12.33
C GLU A 21 14.11 5.96 11.49
N ALA A 22 13.38 4.92 11.88
CA ALA A 22 13.30 3.66 11.15
C ALA A 22 12.11 3.64 10.18
N PRO A 23 12.20 2.96 9.01
CA PRO A 23 11.06 2.75 8.14
C PRO A 23 10.13 1.62 8.65
N LEU A 24 8.82 1.78 8.48
CA LEU A 24 7.86 0.70 8.73
C LEU A 24 8.03 -0.41 7.68
N ARG A 25 8.32 -1.62 8.14
CA ARG A 25 8.32 -2.84 7.32
C ARG A 25 7.17 -3.73 7.80
N MET A 26 6.13 -3.85 7.00
CA MET A 26 4.91 -4.56 7.37
C MET A 26 4.55 -5.63 6.35
N TYR A 27 4.24 -6.83 6.83
CA TYR A 27 3.64 -7.91 6.05
C TYR A 27 2.20 -8.12 6.49
N LEU A 28 1.25 -7.99 5.55
CA LEU A 28 -0.17 -8.24 5.80
C LEU A 28 -0.58 -9.58 5.17
N GLY A 29 -0.55 -10.64 5.98
CA GLY A 29 -0.93 -12.00 5.58
C GLY A 29 -2.44 -12.27 5.58
N GLY A 30 -2.82 -13.48 5.17
CA GLY A 30 -4.18 -14.00 5.23
C GLY A 30 -4.61 -14.71 3.95
N ALA A 31 -5.61 -15.59 4.05
CA ALA A 31 -6.13 -16.36 2.93
C ALA A 31 -6.63 -15.48 1.75
N GLY A 32 -6.80 -16.09 0.57
CA GLY A 32 -7.45 -15.42 -0.56
C GLY A 32 -8.84 -14.88 -0.16
N GLY A 33 -9.22 -13.70 -0.65
CA GLY A 33 -10.55 -13.14 -0.38
C GLY A 33 -10.71 -12.38 0.95
N THR A 34 -9.69 -12.30 1.82
CA THR A 34 -9.79 -11.59 3.11
C THR A 34 -9.77 -10.05 3.02
N GLY A 35 -9.80 -9.48 1.82
CA GLY A 35 -9.84 -8.03 1.62
C GLY A 35 -8.52 -7.30 1.85
N LYS A 36 -7.36 -7.95 1.69
CA LYS A 36 -6.03 -7.28 1.77
C LYS A 36 -5.91 -6.10 0.79
N SER A 37 -6.38 -6.27 -0.45
CA SER A 37 -6.41 -5.17 -1.44
C SER A 37 -7.31 -4.01 -0.99
N HIS A 38 -8.37 -4.27 -0.21
CA HIS A 38 -9.22 -3.22 0.35
C HIS A 38 -8.45 -2.33 1.34
N VAL A 39 -7.52 -2.90 2.13
CA VAL A 39 -6.60 -2.12 2.98
C VAL A 39 -5.67 -1.24 2.13
N ILE A 40 -5.12 -1.79 1.04
CA ILE A 40 -4.27 -1.03 0.10
C ILE A 40 -5.03 0.17 -0.47
N HIS A 41 -6.28 -0.02 -0.90
CA HIS A 41 -7.12 1.07 -1.40
C HIS A 41 -7.45 2.11 -0.33
N ALA A 42 -7.70 1.69 0.92
CA ALA A 42 -7.92 2.63 2.01
C ALA A 42 -6.68 3.50 2.29
N ILE A 43 -5.47 2.92 2.25
CA ILE A 43 -4.21 3.67 2.38
C ILE A 43 -4.03 4.62 1.20
N LYS A 44 -4.31 4.19 -0.04
CA LYS A 44 -4.28 5.05 -1.22
C LYS A 44 -5.19 6.26 -1.04
N ASN A 45 -6.44 6.03 -0.63
CA ASN A 45 -7.41 7.10 -0.39
C ASN A 45 -6.93 8.05 0.71
N PHE A 46 -6.31 7.54 1.78
CA PHE A 46 -5.75 8.38 2.84
C PHE A 46 -4.72 9.39 2.32
N PHE A 47 -3.79 8.98 1.45
CA PHE A 47 -2.83 9.90 0.84
C PHE A 47 -3.48 10.84 -0.18
N ASP A 48 -4.49 10.36 -0.91
CA ASP A 48 -5.24 11.16 -1.88
C ASP A 48 -6.01 12.32 -1.23
N HIS A 49 -6.75 12.05 -0.15
CA HIS A 49 -7.48 13.08 0.61
C HIS A 49 -6.56 14.15 1.24
N ARG A 50 -5.26 13.86 1.34
CA ARG A 50 -4.24 14.78 1.86
C ARG A 50 -3.50 15.55 0.76
N ASN A 51 -3.84 15.32 -0.51
CA ASN A 51 -3.08 15.80 -1.67
C ASN A 51 -1.62 15.33 -1.66
N GLU A 52 -1.36 14.15 -1.08
CA GLU A 52 -0.05 13.57 -0.88
C GLU A 52 0.17 12.32 -1.73
N THR A 53 -0.56 12.17 -2.84
CA THR A 53 -0.51 10.98 -3.73
C THR A 53 0.91 10.60 -4.16
N ARG A 54 1.79 11.59 -4.35
CA ARG A 54 3.21 11.37 -4.70
C ARG A 54 4.02 10.64 -3.63
N ARG A 55 3.58 10.64 -2.36
CA ARG A 55 4.23 9.93 -1.25
C ARG A 55 3.92 8.43 -1.24
N PHE A 56 3.01 7.97 -2.09
CA PHE A 56 2.54 6.60 -2.09
C PHE A 56 2.67 5.95 -3.47
N ARG A 57 3.52 4.92 -3.58
CA ARG A 57 3.68 4.12 -4.80
C ARG A 57 3.18 2.71 -4.57
N LEU A 58 2.37 2.22 -5.49
CA LEU A 58 1.85 0.85 -5.50
C LEU A 58 2.57 0.03 -6.56
N ALA A 59 3.09 -1.13 -6.15
CA ALA A 59 3.76 -2.05 -7.05
C ALA A 59 3.39 -3.52 -6.77
N SER A 60 3.44 -4.34 -7.81
CA SER A 60 3.25 -5.78 -7.71
C SER A 60 4.20 -6.56 -8.64
N TYR A 61 4.28 -7.88 -8.45
CA TYR A 61 5.20 -8.73 -9.21
C TYR A 61 4.74 -8.95 -10.66
N THR A 62 3.44 -9.17 -10.87
CA THR A 62 2.85 -9.41 -12.21
C THR A 62 2.02 -8.23 -12.68
N GLY A 63 1.89 -8.08 -14.01
CA GLY A 63 1.10 -6.99 -14.62
C GLY A 63 -0.37 -7.00 -14.20
N VAL A 64 -1.00 -8.17 -14.13
CA VAL A 64 -2.41 -8.31 -13.70
C VAL A 64 -2.58 -7.87 -12.24
N ALA A 65 -1.69 -8.31 -11.34
CA ALA A 65 -1.78 -7.93 -9.93
C ALA A 65 -1.49 -6.43 -9.71
N ALA A 66 -0.58 -5.85 -10.50
CA ALA A 66 -0.33 -4.41 -10.49
C ALA A 66 -1.56 -3.62 -10.96
N SER A 67 -2.21 -4.07 -12.03
CA SER A 67 -3.46 -3.47 -12.54
C SER A 67 -4.58 -3.49 -11.49
N ASN A 68 -4.74 -4.62 -10.78
CA ASN A 68 -5.76 -4.78 -9.73
C ASN A 68 -5.64 -3.78 -8.57
N ILE A 69 -4.43 -3.28 -8.29
CA ILE A 69 -4.19 -2.25 -7.26
C ILE A 69 -4.01 -0.85 -7.85
N SER A 70 -4.24 -0.68 -9.15
CA SER A 70 -3.96 0.57 -9.89
C SER A 70 -2.52 1.05 -9.69
N GLY A 71 -1.57 0.12 -9.71
CA GLY A 71 -0.14 0.36 -9.55
C GLY A 71 0.65 -0.04 -10.80
N MET A 72 1.95 -0.29 -10.60
CA MET A 72 2.87 -0.73 -11.64
C MET A 72 3.60 -2.02 -11.26
N THR A 73 4.33 -2.61 -12.20
CA THR A 73 5.18 -3.75 -11.86
C THR A 73 6.37 -3.29 -11.03
N LEU A 74 6.91 -4.19 -10.18
CA LEU A 74 8.14 -3.93 -9.43
C LEU A 74 9.31 -3.57 -10.36
N HIS A 75 9.40 -4.25 -11.52
CA HIS A 75 10.38 -3.94 -12.56
C HIS A 75 10.30 -2.48 -13.01
N ALA A 76 9.10 -1.99 -13.33
CA ALA A 76 8.89 -0.59 -13.72
C ALA A 76 9.16 0.39 -12.56
N ALA A 77 8.73 0.04 -11.34
CA ALA A 77 8.89 0.91 -10.16
C ALA A 77 10.35 1.13 -9.78
N LEU A 78 11.20 0.13 -10.01
CA LEU A 78 12.63 0.12 -9.66
C LEU A 78 13.53 0.36 -10.87
N CYS A 79 12.97 0.62 -12.05
CA CYS A 79 13.70 0.82 -13.32
C CYS A 79 14.70 -0.32 -13.65
N ILE A 80 14.33 -1.57 -13.36
CA ILE A 80 15.20 -2.72 -13.63
C ILE A 80 15.01 -3.15 -15.08
N GLY A 81 16.05 -3.02 -15.90
CA GLY A 81 16.09 -3.50 -17.30
C GLY A 81 15.54 -2.52 -18.34
N GLN A 82 15.66 -1.20 -18.10
CA GLN A 82 15.41 -0.16 -19.10
C GLN A 82 16.61 0.04 -20.03
#